data_AF-A0AAD3UKH4-F1
#
_entry.id   AF-A0AAD3UKH4-F1
#
_cell.length_a   1.000
_cell.length_b   1.000
_cell.length_c   1.000
_cell.angle_alpha   90.00
_cell.angle_beta   90.00
_cell.angle_gamma   90.00
#
_symmetry.space_group_name_H-M   'P 1'
#
loop_
_entity.id
_entity.type
_entity.pdbx_description
1 polymer ?
#
loop_
_entity_poly.entity_id
_entity_poly.type
_entity_poly.pdbx_seq_one_letter_code
_entity_poly.pdbx_strand_id
1 'polypeptide(L)' 'IRMLEPMAWQKAGDGLYRLTVTAPDRRQLQWLLRTELGDGPLALLKLRNFRLPAQIFSAGVPAAGRTDEEEYDAGKVSE' A
#
# COMPACT_ATOMS: atom_id res chain seq x y z
N ILE A 1 -16.73 -10.58 -8.12
CA ILE A 1 -15.29 -10.32 -7.86
C ILE A 1 -14.43 -11.56 -8.12
N ARG A 2 -14.78 -12.74 -7.57
CA ARG A 2 -14.05 -14.02 -7.80
C ARG A 2 -13.68 -14.30 -9.26
N MET A 3 -14.57 -13.99 -10.20
CA MET A 3 -14.31 -14.18 -11.64
C MET A 3 -13.16 -13.30 -12.18
N LEU A 4 -12.94 -12.12 -11.61
CA LEU A 4 -11.87 -11.19 -12.02
C LEU A 4 -10.51 -11.57 -11.43
N GLU A 5 -10.50 -12.34 -10.34
CA GLU A 5 -9.29 -12.74 -9.61
C GLU A 5 -8.25 -13.50 -10.47
N PRO A 6 -8.63 -14.47 -11.33
CA PRO A 6 -7.68 -15.16 -12.21
C PRO A 6 -7.37 -14.39 -13.52
N MET A 7 -8.00 -13.24 -13.75
CA MET A 7 -7.84 -12.52 -15.02
C MET A 7 -6.61 -11.62 -14.99
N ALA A 8 -5.78 -11.70 -16.02
CA ALA A 8 -4.78 -10.68 -16.30
C ALA A 8 -5.50 -9.41 -16.77
N TRP A 9 -5.11 -8.25 -16.26
CA TRP A 9 -5.72 -6.97 -16.63
C TRP A 9 -4.66 -5.94 -17.01
N GLN A 10 -5.00 -5.10 -17.98
CA GLN A 10 -4.14 -4.03 -18.48
C GLN A 10 -4.98 -2.77 -18.71
N LYS A 11 -4.47 -1.60 -18.32
CA LYS A 11 -5.14 -0.33 -18.60
C LYS A 11 -5.01 -0.02 -20.10
N ALA A 12 -6.14 0.12 -20.77
CA ALA A 12 -6.21 0.38 -22.22
C ALA A 12 -6.57 1.83 -22.56
N GLY A 13 -7.15 2.57 -21.61
CA GLY A 13 -7.53 3.97 -21.77
C GLY A 13 -8.10 4.55 -20.48
N ASP A 14 -8.69 5.74 -20.55
CA ASP A 14 -9.37 6.32 -19.39
C ASP A 14 -10.64 5.54 -19.05
N GLY A 15 -10.71 5.05 -17.80
CA GLY A 15 -11.76 4.14 -17.36
C GLY A 15 -11.90 2.85 -18.18
N LEU A 16 -10.90 2.45 -18.99
CA LEU A 16 -11.00 1.27 -19.86
C LEU A 16 -9.88 0.28 -19.59
N TYR A 17 -10.25 -0.98 -19.35
CA TYR A 17 -9.36 -2.07 -19.01
C TYR A 17 -9.56 -3.26 -19.95
N ARG A 18 -8.46 -3.84 -20.43
CA ARG A 18 -8.47 -5.12 -21.12
C ARG A 18 -8.29 -6.23 -20.10
N LEU A 19 -9.21 -7.19 -20.09
CA LEU A 19 -9.14 -8.39 -19.27
C LEU A 19 -8.84 -9.59 -20.16
N THR A 20 -7.94 -10.47 -19.75
CA THR A 20 -7.60 -11.71 -20.45
C THR A 20 -7.58 -12.87 -19.47
N VAL A 21 -8.22 -13.98 -19.84
CA VAL A 21 -8.15 -15.24 -19.10
C VAL A 21 -7.94 -16.39 -20.07
N THR A 22 -7.20 -17.40 -19.62
CA THR A 22 -7.10 -18.66 -20.36
C THR A 22 -8.20 -19.59 -19.87
N ALA A 23 -9.09 -19.99 -20.76
CA ALA A 23 -10.15 -20.95 -20.46
C ALA A 23 -9.57 -22.38 -20.38
N PRO A 24 -10.28 -23.33 -19.75
CA PRO A 24 -9.82 -24.72 -19.62
C PRO A 24 -9.52 -25.42 -20.95
N ASP A 25 -10.16 -24.98 -22.03
CA ASP A 25 -9.94 -25.44 -23.40
C ASP A 25 -8.69 -24.83 -24.07
N ARG A 26 -7.85 -24.13 -23.29
CA ARG A 26 -6.64 -23.41 -23.72
C ARG A 26 -6.90 -22.23 -24.66
N ARG A 27 -8.14 -21.79 -24.81
CA ARG A 27 -8.44 -20.57 -25.57
C ARG A 27 -8.27 -19.34 -24.69
N GLN A 28 -7.79 -18.26 -25.28
CA GLN A 28 -7.78 -16.96 -24.62
C GLN A 28 -9.11 -16.26 -24.83
N LEU A 29 -9.73 -15.84 -23.73
CA LEU A 29 -10.91 -14.99 -23.74
C LEU A 29 -10.49 -13.58 -23.35
N GLN A 30 -10.94 -12.60 -24.13
CA GLN A 30 -10.64 -11.19 -23.91
C GLN A 30 -11.91 -10.37 -23.77
N TRP A 31 -11.93 -9.45 -22.81
CA TRP A 31 -13.01 -8.50 -22.61
C TRP A 31 -12.46 -7.08 -22.44
N LEU A 32 -13.31 -6.09 -22.73
CA LEU A 32 -13.09 -4.71 -22.35
C LEU A 32 -14.05 -4.37 -21.21
N LEU A 33 -13.47 -4.00 -20.07
CA LEU A 33 -14.19 -3.51 -18.89
C LEU A 33 -14.11 -1.98 -18.88
N ARG A 34 -15.27 -1.32 -18.90
CA ARG A 34 -15.37 0.12 -18.71
C ARG A 34 -15.81 0.42 -17.27
N THR A 35 -15.11 1.34 -16.62
CA THR A 35 -15.40 1.82 -15.27
C THR A 35 -15.86 3.27 -15.34
N GLU A 36 -16.81 3.62 -14.47
CA GLU A 36 -17.29 5.00 -14.37
C GLU A 36 -16.34 5.87 -13.54
N LEU A 37 -15.71 5.28 -12.53
CA LEU A 37 -14.79 5.96 -11.62
C LEU A 37 -13.59 5.06 -11.28
N GLY A 38 -12.38 5.61 -11.43
CA GLY A 38 -11.13 4.95 -11.05
C GLY A 38 -10.98 3.53 -11.62
N ASP A 39 -10.52 2.61 -10.78
CA ASP A 39 -10.33 1.19 -11.15
C ASP A 39 -11.64 0.37 -11.06
N GLY A 40 -12.76 1.00 -10.69
CA GLY A 40 -14.07 0.35 -10.52
C GLY A 40 -13.99 -0.93 -9.69
N PRO A 41 -14.55 -2.06 -10.16
CA PRO A 41 -14.55 -3.31 -9.41
C PRO A 41 -13.15 -3.95 -9.28
N LEU A 42 -12.16 -3.55 -10.09
CA LEU A 42 -10.78 -4.06 -9.97
C LEU A 42 -10.09 -3.54 -8.70
N ALA A 43 -10.52 -2.39 -8.16
CA ALA A 43 -9.99 -1.83 -6.92
C ALA A 43 -10.10 -2.82 -5.74
N LEU A 44 -11.15 -3.64 -5.73
CA LEU A 44 -11.40 -4.62 -4.68
C LEU A 44 -10.35 -5.73 -4.64
N LEU A 45 -9.64 -5.99 -5.75
CA LEU A 45 -8.57 -6.97 -5.78
C LEU A 45 -7.35 -6.54 -4.94
N LYS A 46 -7.17 -5.22 -4.69
CA LYS A 46 -6.10 -4.70 -3.81
C LYS A 46 -6.29 -5.10 -2.35
N LEU A 47 -7.51 -5.45 -1.95
CA LEU A 47 -7.81 -5.92 -0.61
C LEU A 47 -7.44 -7.41 -0.41
N ARG A 48 -7.02 -8.11 -1.48
CA ARG A 48 -6.58 -9.49 -1.37
C ARG A 48 -5.32 -9.56 -0.51
N ASN A 49 -5.35 -10.39 0.53
CA ASN A 49 -4.28 -10.52 1.51
C ASN A 49 -3.92 -9.23 2.26
N PHE A 50 -4.72 -8.16 2.13
CA PHE A 50 -4.56 -6.96 2.92
C PHE A 50 -4.89 -7.28 4.39
N ARG A 51 -4.01 -6.86 5.29
CA ARG A 51 -4.25 -6.92 6.74
C ARG A 51 -4.06 -5.54 7.31
N LEU A 52 -4.99 -5.14 8.17
CA LEU A 52 -4.86 -3.90 8.89
C LEU A 52 -3.66 -3.99 9.85
N PRO A 53 -2.79 -2.96 9.90
CA PRO A 53 -1.74 -2.89 10.91
C PRO A 53 -2.33 -2.99 12.33
N ALA A 54 -1.66 -3.73 13.21
CA ALA A 54 -2.11 -3.89 14.60
C ALA A 54 -1.97 -2.60 15.42
N GLN A 55 -1.07 -1.70 15.02
CA GLN A 55 -0.78 -0.45 15.71
C GLN A 55 -0.46 0.65 14.69
N ILE A 56 -0.84 1.88 15.03
CA ILE A 56 -0.60 3.07 14.19
C ILE A 56 0.77 3.67 14.51
N PHE A 57 1.18 3.64 15.78
CA PHE A 57 2.47 4.14 16.24
C PHE A 57 3.37 2.97 16.61
N SER A 58 4.61 2.98 16.12
CA SER A 58 5.66 2.08 16.60
C SER A 58 6.40 2.79 17.73
N ALA A 59 6.42 2.20 18.92
CA ALA A 59 7.28 2.69 20.01
C ALA A 59 8.74 2.35 19.63
N GLY A 60 9.34 3.20 18.82
CA GLY A 60 10.76 3.14 18.51
C GLY A 60 11.57 3.56 19.72
N VAL A 61 12.57 2.74 20.03
CA VAL A 61 13.75 2.98 20.88
C VAL A 61 14.10 4.47 20.97
N PRO A 62 14.39 5.02 22.18
CA PRO A 62 14.81 6.41 22.31
C PRO A 62 15.95 6.66 21.33
N ALA A 63 15.84 7.72 20.53
CA ALA A 63 16.91 8.13 19.63
C ALA A 63 18.20 8.20 20.44
N ALA A 64 19.11 7.25 20.23
CA ALA A 64 20.42 7.26 20.85
C ALA A 64 21.12 8.52 20.35
N GLY A 65 21.13 9.58 21.16
CA GLY A 65 21.72 10.85 20.73
C GLY A 65 21.37 12.12 21.49
N ARG A 66 20.75 12.06 22.67
CA ARG A 66 20.77 13.19 23.60
C ARG A 66 20.97 12.76 25.04
N THR A 67 22.22 12.48 25.38
CA THR A 67 22.76 12.87 26.67
C THR A 67 23.09 14.35 26.55
N ASP A 68 22.10 15.21 26.76
CA ASP A 68 22.36 16.61 27.08
C ASP A 68 22.82 16.64 28.55
N GLU A 69 24.03 16.12 28.79
CA GLU A 69 24.79 16.37 30.02
C GLU A 69 25.25 17.82 29.97
N GLU A 70 24.33 18.76 30.21
CA GLU A 70 24.69 20.14 30.51
C GLU A 70 25.29 20.19 31.92
N GLU A 71 26.58 19.83 32.00
CA GLU A 71 27.47 20.21 33.08
C GLU A 71 27.65 21.74 33.04
N TYR A 72 26.72 22.46 33.66
CA TYR A 72 26.94 23.86 34.02
C TYR A 72 27.85 23.89 35.25
N ASP A 73 29.13 24.13 34.97
CA ASP A 73 30.19 24.46 35.90
C ASP A 73 29.73 25.58 36.86
N ALA A 74 29.54 25.22 38.12
CA ALA A 74 29.31 26.16 39.22
C ALA A 74 30.62 26.90 39.53
N GLY A 75 30.96 27.83 38.64
CA GLY A 75 32.04 28.78 38.79
C GLY A 75 31.82 29.64 40.03
N LYS A 76 32.51 29.26 41.10
CA LYS A 76 32.82 30.06 42.28
C LYS A 76 33.16 31.51 41.87
N VAL A 77 32.42 32.50 42.39
CA VAL A 77 33.04 33.78 42.77
C VAL A 77 32.55 34.12 44.16
N SER A 78 33.52 34.08 45.06
CA SER A 78 33.49 34.42 46.46
C SER A 78 33.57 35.94 46.67
N GLU A 79 33.01 36.36 47.80
CA GLU A 79 33.28 37.59 48.58
C GLU A 79 32.69 38.93 48.10
#